data_AF-A0A7X7I5H0-F1
#
_entry.id   AF-A0A7X7I5H0-F1
#
_cell.length_a   1.000
_cell.length_b   1.000
_cell.length_c   1.000
_cell.angle_alpha   90.00
_cell.angle_beta   90.00
_cell.angle_gamma   90.00
#
_symmetry.space_group_name_H-M   'P 1'
#
loop_
_entity.id
_entity.type
_entity.pdbx_description
1 polymer ?
#
loop_
_entity_poly.entity_id
_entity_poly.type
_entity_poly.pdbx_seq_one_letter_code
_entity_poly.pdbx_strand_id
1 'polypeptide(L)'
;GSWPYAVDGTRNFIDHFHTCFVLKGLIKAEKIIDDKRITESIARGIDYYVNNLFDSDELPKPFSKAPRLTVYRNELYDCAECINLGTMIRGRFEALDRLVDNTIDKLLVSWWLKKGHFRSRRLLLGWDNVPMHRWGQSQVFRALCFRLYSEM
;
A
#
# COMPACT_ATOMS: atom_id res chain seq x y z
N GLY A 1 -1.31 -14.58 6.10
CA GLY A 1 -1.27 -14.41 4.63
C GLY A 1 -0.19 -13.40 4.31
N SER A 2 1.05 -13.84 4.28
CA SER A 2 2.17 -13.00 3.87
C SER A 2 2.98 -13.76 2.83
N TRP A 3 3.69 -13.00 2.00
CA TRP A 3 4.44 -13.54 0.89
C TRP A 3 5.85 -12.95 0.90
N PRO A 4 6.90 -13.77 0.85
CA PRO A 4 8.23 -13.25 0.60
C PRO A 4 8.27 -12.62 -0.79
N TYR A 5 9.13 -11.63 -0.97
CA TYR A 5 9.32 -10.97 -2.26
C TYR A 5 9.61 -11.95 -3.41
N ALA A 6 10.35 -13.03 -3.13
CA ALA A 6 10.52 -14.13 -4.08
C ALA A 6 10.59 -15.49 -3.37
N VAL A 7 10.21 -16.54 -4.11
CA VAL A 7 10.31 -17.95 -3.69
C VAL A 7 11.64 -18.54 -4.22
N ASP A 8 12.76 -17.89 -3.91
CA ASP A 8 14.09 -18.30 -4.36
C ASP A 8 15.04 -18.65 -3.20
N GLY A 9 14.55 -18.60 -1.96
CA GLY A 9 15.33 -18.85 -0.74
C GLY A 9 16.26 -17.71 -0.31
N THR A 10 16.41 -16.64 -1.11
CA THR A 10 17.34 -15.52 -0.85
C THR A 10 16.62 -14.23 -0.49
N ARG A 11 15.51 -13.92 -1.17
CA ARG A 11 14.75 -12.66 -0.99
C ARG A 11 13.52 -12.90 -0.11
N ASN A 12 13.79 -13.22 1.15
CA ASN A 12 12.77 -13.61 2.13
C ASN A 12 12.13 -12.43 2.91
N PHE A 13 12.30 -11.20 2.41
CA PHE A 13 11.70 -10.00 2.98
C PHE A 13 10.24 -9.86 2.56
N ILE A 14 9.46 -9.11 3.34
CA ILE A 14 8.03 -8.90 3.09
C ILE A 14 7.80 -7.39 3.04
N ASP A 15 7.58 -6.88 1.84
CA ASP A 15 7.36 -5.46 1.57
C ASP A 15 5.88 -5.13 1.31
N HIS A 16 5.59 -3.83 1.36
CA HIS A 16 4.25 -3.28 1.27
C HIS A 16 3.63 -3.43 -0.12
N PHE A 17 4.21 -2.81 -1.14
CA PHE A 17 3.64 -2.80 -2.49
C PHE A 17 3.57 -4.20 -3.12
N HIS A 18 4.53 -5.09 -2.85
CA HIS A 18 4.51 -6.47 -3.32
C HIS A 18 3.37 -7.25 -2.68
N THR A 19 3.13 -7.06 -1.38
CA THR A 19 1.97 -7.63 -0.70
C THR A 19 0.67 -7.15 -1.37
N CYS A 20 0.57 -5.85 -1.70
CA CYS A 20 -0.56 -5.32 -2.46
C CYS A 20 -0.69 -5.94 -3.86
N PHE A 21 0.42 -6.19 -4.57
CA PHE A 21 0.39 -6.83 -5.89
C PHE A 21 -0.15 -8.26 -5.81
N VAL A 22 0.31 -9.06 -4.85
CA VAL A 22 -0.19 -10.42 -4.64
C VAL A 22 -1.67 -10.40 -4.29
N LEU A 23 -2.09 -9.55 -3.36
CA LEU A 23 -3.50 -9.41 -2.98
C LEU A 23 -4.38 -9.01 -4.16
N LYS A 24 -4.00 -7.99 -4.94
CA LYS A 24 -4.73 -7.59 -6.15
C LYS A 24 -4.80 -8.72 -7.17
N GLY A 25 -3.74 -9.53 -7.30
CA GLY A 25 -3.73 -10.72 -8.13
C GLY A 25 -4.76 -11.75 -7.68
N LEU A 26 -4.78 -12.08 -6.39
CA LEU A 26 -5.75 -13.00 -5.80
C LEU A 26 -7.19 -12.49 -5.94
N ILE A 27 -7.44 -11.20 -5.71
CA ILE A 27 -8.78 -10.59 -5.85
C ILE A 27 -9.25 -10.65 -7.31
N LYS A 28 -8.35 -10.47 -8.29
CA LYS A 28 -8.71 -10.66 -9.70
C LYS A 28 -8.99 -12.13 -10.01
N ALA A 29 -8.19 -13.04 -9.46
CA ALA A 29 -8.37 -14.48 -9.64
C ALA A 29 -9.71 -14.97 -9.05
N GLU A 30 -10.09 -14.50 -7.87
CA GLU A 30 -11.36 -14.82 -7.20
C GLU A 30 -12.58 -14.53 -8.09
N LYS A 31 -12.50 -13.52 -8.98
CA LYS A 31 -13.60 -13.16 -9.89
C LYS A 31 -13.81 -14.14 -11.04
N ILE A 32 -12.82 -14.99 -11.34
CA ILE A 32 -12.82 -15.88 -12.52
C ILE A 32 -12.55 -17.34 -12.16
N ILE A 33 -12.10 -17.63 -10.94
CA ILE A 33 -11.83 -18.97 -10.44
C ILE A 33 -12.69 -19.21 -9.20
N ASP A 34 -13.61 -20.17 -9.28
CA ASP A 34 -14.47 -20.59 -8.18
C ASP A 34 -13.71 -21.52 -7.23
N ASP A 35 -12.85 -20.95 -6.38
CA ASP A 35 -12.09 -21.68 -5.37
C ASP A 35 -12.05 -20.92 -4.03
N LYS A 36 -12.70 -21.50 -3.01
CA LYS A 36 -12.77 -20.95 -1.65
C LYS A 36 -11.39 -20.68 -1.03
N ARG A 37 -10.36 -21.42 -1.43
CA ARG A 37 -8.99 -21.22 -0.93
C ARG A 37 -8.44 -19.86 -1.32
N ILE A 38 -8.89 -19.28 -2.44
CA ILE A 38 -8.52 -17.92 -2.88
C ILE A 38 -9.15 -16.90 -1.93
N THR A 39 -10.46 -17.01 -1.68
CA THR A 39 -11.19 -16.14 -0.74
C THR A 39 -10.57 -16.15 0.66
N GLU A 40 -10.27 -17.34 1.18
CA GLU A 40 -9.60 -17.48 2.47
C GLU A 40 -8.19 -16.87 2.47
N SER A 41 -7.45 -17.01 1.36
CA SER A 41 -6.11 -16.43 1.23
C SER A 41 -6.15 -14.91 1.17
N ILE A 42 -7.17 -14.32 0.54
CA ILE A 42 -7.42 -12.88 0.56
C ILE A 42 -7.69 -12.43 2.00
N ALA A 43 -8.62 -13.09 2.71
CA ALA A 43 -8.95 -12.72 4.09
C ALA A 43 -7.73 -12.77 5.02
N ARG A 44 -6.98 -13.87 5.02
CA ARG A 44 -5.72 -14.01 5.78
C ARG A 44 -4.62 -13.03 5.33
N GLY A 45 -4.69 -12.59 4.09
CA GLY A 45 -3.74 -11.66 3.50
C GLY A 45 -4.01 -10.22 3.93
N ILE A 46 -5.28 -9.81 3.89
CA ILE A 46 -5.72 -8.50 4.36
C ILE A 46 -5.49 -8.37 5.86
N ASP A 47 -5.83 -9.39 6.65
CA ASP A 47 -5.56 -9.40 8.09
C ASP A 47 -4.07 -9.21 8.41
N TYR A 48 -3.18 -9.91 7.71
CA TYR A 48 -1.74 -9.70 7.87
C TYR A 48 -1.34 -8.28 7.45
N TYR A 49 -1.83 -7.81 6.30
CA TYR A 49 -1.50 -6.50 5.74
C TYR A 49 -1.85 -5.36 6.69
N VAL A 50 -3.08 -5.31 7.20
CA VAL A 50 -3.53 -4.24 8.11
C VAL A 50 -2.76 -4.25 9.44
N ASN A 51 -2.43 -5.43 9.95
CA ASN A 51 -1.76 -5.56 11.25
C ASN A 51 -0.23 -5.37 11.19
N ASN A 52 0.40 -5.54 10.01
CA ASN A 52 1.85 -5.64 9.93
C ASN A 52 2.51 -4.64 8.98
N LEU A 53 1.77 -3.99 8.07
CA LEU A 53 2.33 -3.11 7.03
C LEU A 53 1.94 -1.63 7.18
N PHE A 54 1.44 -1.28 8.37
CA PHE A 54 1.22 0.10 8.80
C PHE A 54 2.07 0.40 10.04
N ASP A 55 2.42 1.68 10.20
CA ASP A 55 3.08 2.19 11.41
C ASP A 55 2.06 2.66 12.46
N SER A 56 2.56 3.21 13.57
CA SER A 56 1.72 3.72 14.66
C SER A 56 0.88 4.94 14.29
N ASP A 57 1.21 5.64 13.20
CA ASP A 57 0.40 6.75 12.66
C ASP A 57 -0.60 6.24 11.62
N GLU A 58 -0.71 4.91 11.49
CA GLU A 58 -1.56 4.22 10.52
C GLU A 58 -1.23 4.59 9.07
N LEU A 59 0.05 4.90 8.82
CA LEU A 59 0.57 5.11 7.49
C LEU A 59 1.26 3.85 6.95
N PRO A 60 1.17 3.59 5.64
CA PRO A 60 1.93 2.56 4.96
C PRO A 60 3.42 2.60 5.28
N LYS A 61 3.95 1.52 5.87
CA LYS A 61 5.39 1.33 6.07
C LYS A 61 5.93 0.31 5.07
N PRO A 62 7.19 0.45 4.64
CA PRO A 62 7.70 -0.29 3.48
C PRO A 62 7.87 -1.79 3.72
N PHE A 63 8.08 -2.22 4.96
CA PHE A 63 8.35 -3.62 5.28
C PHE A 63 7.68 -4.06 6.58
N SER A 64 7.17 -5.29 6.59
CA SER A 64 6.88 -6.04 7.83
C SER A 64 8.07 -6.91 8.24
N LYS A 65 8.86 -7.36 7.26
CA LYS A 65 10.15 -8.00 7.44
C LYS A 65 11.15 -7.35 6.49
N ALA A 66 12.08 -6.55 7.02
CA ALA A 66 13.01 -5.78 6.22
C ALA A 66 14.23 -6.64 5.79
N PRO A 67 14.76 -6.45 4.57
CA PRO A 67 15.97 -7.16 4.11
C PRO A 67 17.27 -6.56 4.66
N ARG A 68 17.21 -5.33 5.17
CA ARG A 68 18.35 -4.55 5.69
C ARG A 68 17.82 -3.41 6.55
N LEU A 69 18.73 -2.64 7.16
CA LEU A 69 18.37 -1.40 7.83
C LEU A 69 17.70 -0.43 6.85
N THR A 70 16.51 0.04 7.21
CA THR A 70 15.71 0.99 6.42
C THR A 70 15.74 2.35 7.12
N VAL A 71 16.22 3.39 6.43
CA VAL A 71 16.37 4.76 6.98
C VAL A 71 15.17 5.67 6.68
N TYR A 72 14.09 5.10 6.14
CA TYR A 72 12.83 5.78 5.88
C TYR A 72 11.67 5.02 6.52
N ARG A 73 10.67 5.77 6.98
CA ARG A 73 9.50 5.27 7.69
C ARG A 73 8.37 4.91 6.73
N ASN A 74 8.17 5.73 5.71
CA ASN A 74 7.06 5.60 4.76
C ASN A 74 7.50 6.07 3.37
N GLU A 75 6.91 5.48 2.33
CA GLU A 75 7.20 5.80 0.93
C GLU A 75 5.90 6.07 0.16
N LEU A 76 5.94 7.05 -0.73
CA LEU A 76 4.76 7.51 -1.47
C LEU A 76 4.14 6.40 -2.34
N TYR A 77 4.96 5.48 -2.88
CA TYR A 77 4.47 4.33 -3.64
C TYR A 77 3.61 3.42 -2.75
N ASP A 78 4.03 3.15 -1.51
CA ASP A 78 3.27 2.32 -0.58
C ASP A 78 1.89 2.92 -0.31
N CYS A 79 1.83 4.25 -0.13
CA CYS A 79 0.57 4.97 -0.02
C CYS A 79 -0.32 4.81 -1.26
N ALA A 80 0.26 4.90 -2.47
CA ALA A 80 -0.49 4.66 -3.70
C ALA A 80 -1.07 3.24 -3.74
N GLU A 81 -0.30 2.24 -3.34
CA GLU A 81 -0.73 0.84 -3.37
C GLU A 81 -1.78 0.52 -2.31
N CYS A 82 -1.70 1.13 -1.13
CA CYS A 82 -2.76 1.07 -0.13
C CYS A 82 -4.08 1.59 -0.69
N ILE A 83 -4.09 2.79 -1.30
CA ILE A 83 -5.29 3.39 -1.89
C ILE A 83 -5.84 2.51 -3.01
N ASN A 84 -4.97 1.99 -3.88
CA ASN A 84 -5.39 1.15 -5.00
C ASN A 84 -6.01 -0.18 -4.56
N LEU A 85 -5.34 -0.88 -3.64
CA LEU A 85 -5.83 -2.14 -3.10
C LEU A 85 -7.18 -1.92 -2.41
N GLY A 86 -7.24 -0.98 -1.47
CA GLY A 86 -8.47 -0.75 -0.70
C GLY A 86 -9.62 -0.24 -1.55
N THR A 87 -9.38 0.60 -2.57
CA THR A 87 -10.43 0.99 -3.53
C THR A 87 -10.99 -0.23 -4.28
N MET A 88 -10.15 -1.20 -4.66
CA MET A 88 -10.56 -2.38 -5.40
C MET A 88 -11.51 -3.30 -4.62
N ILE A 89 -11.45 -3.28 -3.28
CA ILE A 89 -12.24 -4.14 -2.38
C ILE A 89 -12.97 -3.33 -1.30
N ARG A 90 -13.30 -2.07 -1.61
CA ARG A 90 -13.97 -1.15 -0.69
C ARG A 90 -15.23 -1.80 -0.10
N GLY A 91 -15.43 -1.65 1.20
CA GLY A 91 -16.59 -2.18 1.92
C GLY A 91 -16.48 -3.65 2.29
N ARG A 92 -15.43 -4.37 1.85
CA ARG A 92 -15.20 -5.77 2.24
C ARG A 92 -14.47 -5.91 3.58
N PHE A 93 -13.65 -4.92 3.96
CA PHE A 93 -12.84 -4.95 5.17
C PHE A 93 -12.76 -3.54 5.80
N GLU A 94 -13.53 -3.30 6.84
CA GLU A 94 -13.64 -1.98 7.51
C GLU A 94 -12.29 -1.42 7.96
N ALA A 95 -11.43 -2.27 8.53
CA ALA A 95 -10.09 -1.86 8.95
C ALA A 95 -9.26 -1.30 7.78
N LEU A 96 -9.37 -1.89 6.59
CA LEU A 96 -8.67 -1.41 5.40
C LEU A 96 -9.26 -0.10 4.89
N ASP A 97 -10.59 0.03 4.86
CA ASP A 97 -11.26 1.25 4.42
C ASP A 97 -10.80 2.45 5.27
N ARG A 98 -10.76 2.29 6.60
CA ARG A 98 -10.26 3.30 7.53
C ARG A 98 -8.79 3.68 7.27
N LEU A 99 -7.93 2.70 6.98
CA LEU A 99 -6.52 2.93 6.68
C LEU A 99 -6.32 3.68 5.34
N VAL A 100 -7.17 3.40 4.35
CA VAL A 100 -7.16 4.14 3.07
C VAL A 100 -7.54 5.60 3.29
N ASP A 101 -8.63 5.85 4.02
CA ASP A 101 -9.10 7.21 4.28
C ASP A 101 -8.04 8.01 5.06
N ASN A 102 -7.47 7.43 6.13
CA ASN A 102 -6.36 8.07 6.85
C ASN A 102 -5.13 8.32 5.95
N THR A 103 -4.79 7.37 5.06
CA THR A 103 -3.68 7.53 4.12
C THR A 103 -3.92 8.72 3.18
N ILE A 104 -5.13 8.85 2.62
CA ILE A 104 -5.50 9.98 1.75
C ILE A 104 -5.41 11.30 2.52
N ASP A 105 -5.99 11.36 3.71
CA ASP A 105 -5.97 12.57 4.54
C ASP A 105 -4.54 13.02 4.86
N LYS A 106 -3.68 12.09 5.29
CA LYS A 106 -2.27 12.39 5.57
C LYS A 106 -1.53 12.84 4.32
N LEU A 107 -1.79 12.23 3.16
CA LEU A 107 -1.19 12.65 1.90
C LEU A 107 -1.56 14.10 1.55
N LEU A 108 -2.85 14.44 1.63
CA LEU A 108 -3.35 15.77 1.27
C LEU A 108 -2.92 16.85 2.28
N VAL A 109 -2.89 16.53 3.57
CA VAL A 109 -2.58 17.52 4.63
C VAL A 109 -1.07 17.73 4.81
N SER A 110 -0.26 16.67 4.72
CA SER A 110 1.15 16.72 5.17
C SER A 110 2.19 16.33 4.13
N TRP A 111 1.81 15.55 3.10
CA TRP A 111 2.72 15.16 2.03
C TRP A 111 2.59 16.06 0.80
N TRP A 112 1.45 16.68 0.55
CA TRP A 112 1.30 17.64 -0.53
C TRP A 112 2.09 18.91 -0.24
N LEU A 113 2.96 19.31 -1.16
CA LEU A 113 3.72 20.56 -1.08
C LEU A 113 3.02 21.65 -1.89
N LYS A 114 3.09 22.91 -1.41
CA LYS A 114 2.61 24.10 -2.14
C LYS A 114 3.22 24.26 -3.54
N LYS A 115 4.31 23.54 -3.84
CA LYS A 115 4.98 23.51 -5.15
C LYS A 115 4.29 22.60 -6.17
N GLY A 116 3.21 21.91 -5.80
CA GLY A 116 2.39 21.13 -6.73
C GLY A 116 2.76 19.65 -6.84
N HIS A 117 3.47 19.10 -5.85
CA HIS A 117 3.85 17.68 -5.83
C HIS A 117 3.86 17.11 -4.42
N PHE A 118 3.75 15.78 -4.31
CA PHE A 118 3.88 15.09 -3.03
C PHE A 118 5.34 14.90 -2.63
N ARG A 119 5.64 14.85 -1.33
CA ARG A 119 6.90 14.33 -0.81
C ARG A 119 7.08 12.87 -1.25
N SER A 120 8.31 12.42 -1.49
CA SER A 120 8.57 11.03 -1.90
C SER A 120 8.65 10.08 -0.72
N ARG A 121 9.29 10.49 0.38
CA ARG A 121 9.47 9.63 1.56
C ARG A 121 9.48 10.43 2.85
N ARG A 122 8.93 9.83 3.90
CA ARG A 122 9.19 10.25 5.29
C ARG A 122 10.43 9.50 5.77
N LEU A 123 11.50 10.23 6.09
CA LEU A 123 12.75 9.63 6.58
C LEU A 123 12.66 9.37 8.09
N LEU A 124 13.66 8.69 8.67
CA LEU A 124 13.76 8.64 10.14
C LEU A 124 13.84 10.05 10.76
N LEU A 125 14.53 10.96 10.05
CA LEU A 125 14.64 12.37 10.35
C LEU A 125 14.39 13.18 9.07
N GLY A 126 13.32 13.97 9.06
CA GLY A 126 12.97 14.83 7.93
C GLY A 126 12.30 14.10 6.76
N TRP A 127 12.49 14.64 5.56
CA TRP A 127 11.73 14.27 4.37
C TRP A 127 12.61 14.24 3.12
N ASP A 128 12.35 13.28 2.25
CA ASP A 128 12.77 13.33 0.85
C ASP A 128 11.64 13.97 0.01
N ASN A 129 11.95 15.12 -0.58
CA ASN A 129 11.00 15.92 -1.36
C ASN A 129 11.24 15.86 -2.88
N VAL A 130 12.15 14.99 -3.35
CA VAL A 130 12.41 14.84 -4.78
C VAL A 130 11.13 14.38 -5.47
N PRO A 131 10.61 15.08 -6.50
CA PRO A 131 9.38 14.68 -7.19
C PRO A 131 9.64 13.49 -8.12
N MET A 132 9.66 12.27 -7.57
CA MET A 132 9.89 11.06 -8.36
C MET A 132 8.68 10.76 -9.25
N HIS A 133 8.67 11.31 -10.46
CA HIS A 133 7.53 11.24 -11.37
C HIS A 133 7.05 9.80 -11.61
N ARG A 134 7.97 8.88 -11.93
CA ARG A 134 7.64 7.47 -12.19
C ARG A 134 7.34 6.67 -10.93
N TRP A 135 8.04 6.94 -9.83
CA TRP A 135 8.15 6.06 -8.66
C TRP A 135 7.31 6.50 -7.46
N GLY A 136 6.51 7.56 -7.59
CA GLY A 136 5.51 7.86 -6.57
C GLY A 136 4.43 8.81 -7.04
N GLN A 137 4.79 9.87 -7.77
CA GLN A 137 3.81 10.88 -8.19
C GLN A 137 2.76 10.28 -9.13
N SER A 138 3.18 9.58 -10.18
CA SER A 138 2.25 8.96 -11.15
C SER A 138 1.36 7.90 -10.49
N GLN A 139 1.90 7.15 -9.52
CA GLN A 139 1.18 6.09 -8.84
C GLN A 139 0.11 6.65 -7.92
N VAL A 140 0.43 7.66 -7.10
CA VAL A 140 -0.55 8.34 -6.24
C VAL A 140 -1.59 9.07 -7.08
N PHE A 141 -1.18 9.78 -8.14
CA PHE A 141 -2.13 10.42 -9.05
C PHE A 141 -3.14 9.40 -9.60
N ARG A 142 -2.67 8.27 -10.14
CA ARG A 142 -3.54 7.19 -10.62
C ARG A 142 -4.44 6.63 -9.51
N ALA A 143 -3.90 6.44 -8.31
CA ALA A 143 -4.64 5.90 -7.18
C ALA A 143 -5.78 6.82 -6.74
N LEU A 144 -5.53 8.13 -6.65
CA LEU A 144 -6.52 9.13 -6.30
C LEU A 144 -7.59 9.26 -7.39
N CYS A 145 -7.22 9.28 -8.67
CA CYS A 145 -8.19 9.25 -9.77
C CYS A 145 -9.05 8.00 -9.73
N PHE A 146 -8.46 6.84 -9.45
CA PHE A 146 -9.22 5.59 -9.34
C PHE A 146 -10.19 5.62 -8.15
N ARG A 147 -9.77 6.17 -7.01
CA ARG A 147 -10.63 6.35 -5.83
C ARG A 147 -11.84 7.24 -6.16
N LEU A 148 -11.60 8.41 -6.75
CA LEU A 148 -12.65 9.35 -7.14
C LEU A 148 -13.62 8.74 -8.17
N TYR A 149 -13.09 8.07 -9.19
CA TYR A 149 -13.94 7.40 -10.19
C TYR A 149 -14.83 6.31 -9.59
N SER A 150 -14.36 5.62 -8.54
CA SER A 150 -15.14 4.56 -7.87
C SER A 150 -16.20 5.09 -6.90
N GLU A 151 -16.29 6.41 -6.70
CA GLU A 151 -17.30 7.08 -5.86
C GLU A 151 -18.47 7.68 -6.66
N MET A 152 -18.30 7.78 -7.98
CA MET A 152 -19.31 8.26 -8.92
C MET A 152 -20.24 7.13 -9.36
#